data_AF-A0A4R1QUH0-F1
#
_entry.id   AF-A0A4R1QUH0-F1
#
_cell.length_a   1.000
_cell.length_b   1.000
_cell.length_c   1.000
_cell.angle_alpha   90.00
_cell.angle_beta   90.00
_cell.angle_gamma   90.00
#
_symmetry.space_group_name_H-M   'P 1'
#
loop_
_entity.id
_entity.type
_entity.pdbx_description
1 polymer ?
#
loop_
_entity_poly.entity_id
_entity_poly.type
_entity_poly.pdbx_seq_one_letter_code
_entity_poly.pdbx_strand_id
1 'polypeptide(L)'
;MKNKSLYKGVIILTIFILIVFVFILNGYLTGFKIYNAVKYAFLTNEGYNSYISKYMSNEIFDEFNHGHYFDTKVPIKKYLNLSLQFSITDFFRNGIIWMKYTFEIRDKNDKLISGSTGIQMILILKKEGEYWKIVRVFESP
;
A
#
# COMPACT_ATOMS: atom_id res chain seq x y z
N MET A 1 15.69 -23.80 -45.27
CA MET A 1 14.43 -23.08 -44.93
C MET A 1 13.85 -23.42 -43.54
N LYS A 2 14.19 -24.54 -42.88
CA LYS A 2 13.62 -24.94 -41.58
C LYS A 2 13.94 -24.03 -40.37
N ASN A 3 15.05 -23.28 -40.39
CA ASN A 3 15.45 -22.45 -39.22
C ASN A 3 14.71 -21.10 -39.11
N LYS A 4 14.07 -20.62 -40.19
CA LYS A 4 13.37 -19.32 -40.15
C LYS A 4 12.05 -19.37 -39.38
N SER A 5 11.34 -20.50 -39.36
CA SER A 5 10.11 -20.63 -38.56
C SER A 5 10.40 -20.83 -37.08
N LEU A 6 11.44 -21.61 -36.74
CA LEU A 6 11.90 -21.81 -35.36
C LEU A 6 12.33 -20.47 -34.73
N TYR A 7 13.12 -19.67 -35.46
CA TYR A 7 13.57 -18.35 -35.01
C TYR A 7 12.41 -17.38 -34.74
N LYS A 8 11.39 -17.36 -35.61
CA LYS A 8 10.17 -16.56 -35.40
C LYS A 8 9.40 -17.02 -34.15
N GLY A 9 9.29 -18.33 -33.92
CA GLY A 9 8.65 -18.88 -32.73
C GLY A 9 9.34 -18.47 -31.43
N VAL A 10 10.68 -18.53 -31.40
CA VAL A 10 11.49 -18.09 -30.25
C VAL A 10 11.28 -16.60 -29.98
N ILE A 11 11.28 -15.75 -31.01
CA ILE A 11 11.03 -14.31 -30.84
C ILE A 11 9.66 -14.05 -30.22
N ILE A 12 8.59 -14.68 -30.74
CA ILE A 12 7.23 -14.49 -30.22
C ILE A 12 7.15 -14.91 -28.76
N LEU A 13 7.74 -16.05 -28.40
CA LEU A 13 7.76 -16.55 -27.03
C LEU A 13 8.51 -15.59 -26.10
N THR A 14 9.67 -15.08 -26.51
CA THR A 14 10.44 -14.11 -25.73
C THR A 14 9.65 -12.82 -25.50
N ILE A 15 8.97 -12.31 -26.53
CA ILE A 15 8.11 -11.13 -26.40
C ILE A 15 6.97 -11.41 -25.42
N PHE A 16 6.33 -12.58 -25.51
CA PHE A 16 5.26 -12.96 -24.59
C PHE A 16 5.75 -13.02 -23.13
N ILE A 17 6.90 -13.64 -22.88
CA ILE A 17 7.52 -13.70 -21.54
C ILE A 17 7.81 -12.29 -21.02
N LEU A 18 8.36 -11.41 -21.85
CA LEU A 18 8.65 -10.02 -21.48
C LEU A 18 7.37 -9.26 -21.11
N ILE A 19 6.29 -9.43 -21.88
CA ILE A 19 5.00 -8.82 -21.59
C ILE A 19 4.49 -9.28 -20.22
N VAL A 20 4.47 -10.59 -19.96
CA VAL A 20 4.03 -11.16 -18.68
C VAL A 20 4.90 -10.64 -17.53
N PHE A 21 6.21 -10.58 -17.72
CA PHE A 21 7.15 -10.04 -16.72
C PHE A 21 6.85 -8.58 -16.39
N VAL A 22 6.62 -7.74 -17.41
CA VAL A 22 6.26 -6.32 -17.22
C VAL A 22 4.93 -6.19 -16.47
N PHE A 23 3.94 -7.03 -16.74
CA PHE A 23 2.67 -7.03 -16.00
C PHE A 23 2.88 -7.37 -14.53
N ILE A 24 3.63 -8.43 -14.22
CA ILE A 24 3.93 -8.84 -12.84
C ILE A 24 4.66 -7.72 -12.10
N LEU A 25 5.70 -7.15 -12.72
CA LEU A 25 6.49 -6.07 -12.14
C LEU A 25 5.63 -4.84 -11.82
N ASN A 26 4.72 -4.45 -12.72
CA ASN A 26 3.78 -3.35 -12.49
C ASN A 26 2.85 -3.61 -11.28
N GLY A 27 2.43 -4.85 -11.07
CA GLY A 27 1.67 -5.24 -9.88
C GLY A 27 2.45 -4.99 -8.59
N TYR A 28 3.70 -5.48 -8.51
CA TYR A 28 4.56 -5.25 -7.35
C TYR A 28 4.85 -3.75 -7.10
N LEU A 29 5.13 -2.99 -8.17
CA LEU A 29 5.34 -1.55 -8.06
C LEU A 29 4.09 -0.84 -7.54
N THR A 30 2.91 -1.28 -7.95
CA THR A 30 1.65 -0.75 -7.41
C THR A 30 1.52 -1.08 -5.93
N GLY A 31 1.75 -2.33 -5.53
CA GLY A 31 1.70 -2.72 -4.12
C GLY A 31 2.66 -1.90 -3.25
N PHE A 32 3.86 -1.61 -3.76
CA PHE A 32 4.83 -0.76 -3.06
C PHE A 32 4.39 0.72 -2.96
N LYS A 33 3.75 1.27 -4.00
CA LYS A 33 3.18 2.63 -3.94
C LYS A 33 2.08 2.72 -2.88
N ILE A 34 1.18 1.73 -2.82
CA ILE A 34 0.12 1.65 -1.81
C ILE A 34 0.71 1.51 -0.41
N TYR A 35 1.73 0.67 -0.23
CA TYR A 35 2.45 0.54 1.03
C TYR A 35 3.02 1.89 1.52
N ASN A 36 3.68 2.64 0.64
CA ASN A 36 4.24 3.94 0.99
C ASN A 36 3.14 4.97 1.29
N ALA A 37 2.03 4.94 0.55
CA ALA A 37 0.88 5.80 0.80
C ALA A 37 0.30 5.55 2.21
N VAL A 38 0.04 4.29 2.57
CA VAL A 38 -0.43 3.91 3.91
C VAL A 38 0.58 4.32 4.99
N LYS A 39 1.87 4.01 4.79
CA LYS A 39 2.94 4.39 5.72
C LYS A 39 2.98 5.90 5.95
N TYR A 40 2.86 6.69 4.88
CA TYR A 40 2.79 8.14 4.95
C TYR A 40 1.54 8.58 5.74
N ALA A 41 0.38 7.99 5.46
CA ALA A 41 -0.87 8.34 6.13
C ALA A 41 -0.82 8.14 7.65
N PHE A 42 -0.23 7.04 8.13
CA PHE A 42 -0.02 6.81 9.57
C PHE A 42 0.92 7.84 10.22
N LEU A 43 2.03 8.17 9.53
CA LEU A 43 3.16 8.86 10.15
C LEU A 43 3.16 10.38 9.97
N THR A 44 2.50 10.90 8.93
CA THR A 44 2.57 12.33 8.59
C THR A 44 1.91 13.21 9.66
N ASN A 45 2.44 14.43 9.78
CA ASN A 45 1.84 15.54 10.53
C ASN A 45 1.32 16.65 9.60
N GLU A 46 1.53 16.53 8.28
CA GLU A 46 1.14 17.54 7.27
C GLU A 46 -0.35 17.43 6.86
N GLY A 47 -1.05 16.39 7.33
CA GLY A 47 -2.44 16.10 6.95
C GLY A 47 -2.58 15.58 5.52
N TYR A 48 -3.82 15.59 5.02
CA TYR A 48 -4.16 15.13 3.68
C TYR A 48 -3.69 16.12 2.61
N ASN A 49 -3.06 15.62 1.54
CA ASN A 49 -2.42 16.44 0.51
C ASN A 49 -2.52 15.84 -0.90
N SER A 50 -1.96 16.54 -1.88
CA SER A 50 -1.99 16.17 -3.31
C SER A 50 -1.21 14.90 -3.66
N TYR A 51 -0.26 14.47 -2.81
CA TYR A 51 0.44 13.21 -3.00
C TYR A 51 -0.46 12.04 -2.59
N ILE A 52 -1.04 12.11 -1.39
CA ILE A 52 -1.83 11.01 -0.83
C ILE A 52 -3.22 10.89 -1.46
N SER A 53 -3.78 12.00 -1.98
CA SER A 53 -5.08 12.02 -2.67
C SER A 53 -5.13 11.17 -3.95
N LYS A 54 -3.98 10.81 -4.49
CA LYS A 54 -3.85 9.88 -5.62
C LYS A 54 -4.16 8.44 -5.23
N TYR A 55 -4.10 8.11 -3.94
CA TYR A 55 -4.17 6.74 -3.43
C TYR A 55 -5.31 6.48 -2.44
N MET A 56 -5.92 7.50 -1.84
CA MET A 56 -7.04 7.35 -0.90
C MET A 56 -7.85 8.66 -0.82
N SER A 57 -9.12 8.57 -0.39
CA SER A 57 -9.92 9.75 -0.03
C SER A 57 -9.43 10.36 1.28
N ASN A 58 -9.90 11.57 1.59
CA ASN A 58 -9.61 12.19 2.89
C ASN A 58 -10.19 11.34 4.05
N GLU A 59 -11.38 10.77 3.86
CA GLU A 59 -12.02 9.92 4.87
C GLU A 59 -11.16 8.70 5.22
N ILE A 60 -10.65 8.00 4.20
CA ILE A 60 -9.75 6.83 4.41
C ILE A 60 -8.42 7.27 5.00
N PHE A 61 -7.92 8.46 4.65
CA PHE A 61 -6.71 9.00 5.28
C PHE A 61 -6.90 9.23 6.78
N ASP A 62 -8.05 9.77 7.17
CA ASP A 62 -8.39 10.04 8.57
C ASP A 62 -8.53 8.74 9.39
N GLU A 63 -8.93 7.63 8.76
CA GLU A 63 -8.88 6.28 9.37
C GLU A 63 -7.44 5.84 9.71
N PHE A 64 -6.41 6.34 9.03
CA PHE A 64 -5.01 6.01 9.36
C PHE A 64 -4.34 7.03 10.26
N ASN A 65 -4.63 8.32 10.06
CA ASN A 65 -3.97 9.39 10.80
C ASN A 65 -4.63 9.65 12.16
N HIS A 66 -4.58 8.65 13.05
CA HIS A 66 -5.11 8.74 14.42
C HIS A 66 -4.47 9.86 15.25
N GLY A 67 -3.34 10.42 14.81
CA GLY A 67 -2.63 11.50 15.49
C GLY A 67 -3.43 12.80 15.60
N HIS A 68 -4.38 13.05 14.70
CA HIS A 68 -5.21 14.26 14.73
C HIS A 68 -6.14 14.36 15.95
N TYR A 69 -6.45 13.23 16.61
CA TYR A 69 -7.34 13.20 17.77
C TYR A 69 -6.67 13.60 19.09
N PHE A 70 -5.34 13.65 19.12
CA PHE A 70 -4.63 14.09 20.31
C PHE A 70 -4.42 15.61 20.21
N ASP A 71 -5.10 16.36 21.06
CA ASP A 71 -4.87 17.80 21.26
C ASP A 71 -3.49 18.00 21.89
N THR A 72 -2.45 17.93 21.06
CA THR A 72 -1.08 17.82 21.55
C THR A 72 -0.46 19.18 21.81
N LYS A 73 -0.82 19.78 22.95
CA LYS A 73 0.07 20.74 23.64
C LYS A 73 1.42 20.11 24.03
N VAL A 74 1.57 18.78 23.88
CA VAL A 74 2.76 18.00 24.23
C VAL A 74 3.31 17.28 23.00
N PRO A 75 4.60 17.39 22.68
CA PRO A 75 5.19 16.69 21.54
C PRO A 75 5.04 15.17 21.66
N ILE A 76 4.56 14.53 20.59
CA ILE A 76 4.35 13.08 20.46
C ILE A 76 5.30 12.48 19.43
N LYS A 77 5.62 11.20 19.58
CA LYS A 77 6.37 10.39 18.62
C LYS A 77 5.47 9.27 18.09
N LYS A 78 5.48 9.05 16.77
CA LYS A 78 4.74 7.98 16.09
C LYS A 78 5.70 6.89 15.64
N TYR A 79 5.41 5.64 15.96
CA TYR A 79 6.16 4.46 15.53
C TYR A 79 5.23 3.54 14.75
N LEU A 80 5.72 3.04 13.62
CA LEU A 80 4.97 2.11 12.78
C LEU A 80 5.88 0.99 12.32
N ASN A 81 5.50 -0.23 12.64
CA ASN A 81 5.98 -1.43 11.96
C ASN A 81 4.89 -1.88 10.99
N LEU A 82 5.12 -1.71 9.68
CA LEU A 82 4.18 -2.08 8.64
C LEU A 82 4.79 -3.13 7.73
N SER A 83 4.08 -4.24 7.57
CA SER A 83 4.45 -5.36 6.72
C SER A 83 3.46 -5.50 5.56
N LEU A 84 4.00 -5.61 4.35
CA LEU A 84 3.21 -5.86 3.14
C LEU A 84 3.13 -7.36 2.88
N GLN A 85 1.93 -7.91 2.81
CA GLN A 85 1.65 -9.30 2.45
C GLN A 85 1.06 -9.33 1.04
N PHE A 86 1.88 -8.96 0.05
CA PHE A 86 1.40 -8.78 -1.32
C PHE A 86 1.24 -10.10 -2.07
N SER A 87 0.03 -10.34 -2.57
CA SER A 87 -0.32 -11.45 -3.44
C SER A 87 -0.70 -10.91 -4.81
N ILE A 88 0.06 -11.27 -5.85
CA ILE A 88 -0.18 -10.83 -7.22
C ILE A 88 -1.56 -11.31 -7.72
N THR A 89 -1.98 -12.49 -7.27
CA THR A 89 -3.26 -13.11 -7.61
C THR A 89 -4.43 -12.33 -7.00
N ASP A 90 -4.35 -12.00 -5.71
CA ASP A 90 -5.41 -11.25 -5.02
C ASP A 90 -5.53 -9.83 -5.55
N PHE A 91 -4.39 -9.21 -5.86
CA PHE A 91 -4.35 -7.89 -6.46
C PHE A 91 -5.02 -7.87 -7.84
N PHE A 92 -4.62 -8.74 -8.77
CA PHE A 92 -5.17 -8.70 -10.13
C PHE A 92 -6.61 -9.22 -10.23
N ARG A 93 -7.03 -10.14 -9.35
CA ARG A 93 -8.40 -10.67 -9.39
C ARG A 93 -9.39 -9.75 -8.69
N ASN A 94 -9.03 -9.25 -7.51
CA ASN A 94 -9.98 -8.63 -6.58
C ASN A 94 -9.57 -7.20 -6.18
N GLY A 95 -8.40 -6.73 -6.61
CA GLY A 95 -7.86 -5.46 -6.13
C GLY A 95 -7.55 -5.49 -4.62
N ILE A 96 -7.16 -6.64 -4.07
CA ILE A 96 -6.94 -6.77 -2.62
C ILE A 96 -5.44 -6.71 -2.30
N ILE A 97 -5.09 -5.94 -1.27
CA ILE A 97 -3.77 -5.97 -0.64
C ILE A 97 -3.91 -6.24 0.85
N TRP A 98 -3.14 -7.20 1.34
CA TRP A 98 -3.05 -7.52 2.75
C TRP A 98 -1.84 -6.84 3.36
N MET A 99 -2.01 -6.31 4.55
CA MET A 99 -0.95 -5.76 5.37
C MET A 99 -1.11 -6.21 6.81
N LYS A 100 -0.02 -6.19 7.57
CA LYS A 100 -0.08 -6.31 9.02
C LYS A 100 0.71 -5.17 9.64
N TYR A 101 0.16 -4.53 10.66
CA TYR A 101 0.78 -3.38 11.27
C TYR A 101 0.77 -3.44 12.80
N THR A 102 1.77 -2.80 13.38
CA THR A 102 1.84 -2.42 14.79
C THR A 102 2.12 -0.92 14.80
N PHE A 103 1.27 -0.15 15.48
CA PHE A 103 1.38 1.29 15.55
C PHE A 103 1.44 1.74 17.02
N GLU A 104 2.31 2.68 17.32
CA GLU A 104 2.44 3.23 18.67
C GLU A 104 2.56 4.76 18.61
N ILE A 105 1.86 5.42 19.52
CA ILE A 105 2.01 6.83 19.84
C ILE A 105 2.62 6.89 21.23
N ARG A 106 3.77 7.56 21.34
CA ARG A 106 4.48 7.76 22.60
C ARG A 106 4.64 9.24 22.91
N ASP A 107 4.75 9.57 24.19
CA ASP A 107 5.10 10.92 24.62
C ASP A 107 6.60 11.21 24.43
N LYS A 108 7.03 12.43 24.73
CA LYS A 108 8.44 12.85 24.67
C LYS A 108 9.39 12.01 25.54
N ASN A 109 8.88 11.33 26.58
CA ASN A 109 9.62 10.47 27.50
C ASN A 109 9.50 8.99 27.11
N ASP A 110 9.06 8.68 25.88
CA ASP A 110 8.85 7.34 25.34
C ASP A 110 7.80 6.49 26.07
N LYS A 111 6.92 7.12 26.86
CA LYS A 111 5.77 6.44 27.46
C LYS A 111 4.68 6.23 26.42
N LEU A 112 4.17 5.00 26.32
CA LEU A 112 3.06 4.66 25.42
C LEU A 112 1.79 5.43 25.83
N ILE A 113 1.24 6.19 24.89
CA ILE A 113 -0.04 6.90 25.00
C ILE A 113 -1.16 6.06 24.40
N SER A 114 -0.92 5.53 23.20
CA SER A 114 -1.89 4.73 22.45
C SER A 114 -1.15 3.84 21.45
N GLY A 115 -1.79 2.77 21.00
CA GLY A 115 -1.23 1.91 19.97
C GLY A 115 -2.08 0.69 19.68
N SER A 116 -1.67 -0.05 18.66
CA SER A 116 -2.24 -1.32 18.26
C SER A 116 -1.10 -2.27 17.89
N THR A 117 -1.29 -3.56 18.13
CA THR A 117 -0.24 -4.57 17.96
C THR A 117 -0.72 -5.69 17.07
N GLY A 118 -0.02 -5.88 15.94
CA GLY A 118 -0.22 -7.04 15.08
C GLY A 118 -1.56 -7.08 14.35
N ILE A 119 -2.19 -5.93 14.13
CA ILE A 119 -3.47 -5.82 13.45
C ILE A 119 -3.32 -6.25 12.00
N GLN A 120 -4.21 -7.14 11.55
CA GLN A 120 -4.30 -7.53 10.16
C GLN A 120 -5.23 -6.56 9.42
N MET A 121 -4.76 -6.04 8.29
CA MET A 121 -5.46 -5.04 7.51
C MET A 121 -5.64 -5.51 6.07
N ILE A 122 -6.85 -5.32 5.55
CA ILE A 122 -7.25 -5.63 4.18
C ILE A 122 -7.60 -4.32 3.48
N LEU A 123 -6.91 -4.04 2.38
CA LEU A 123 -7.16 -2.88 1.54
C LEU A 123 -7.87 -3.34 0.27
N ILE A 124 -9.04 -2.78 0.00
CA ILE A 124 -9.71 -2.93 -1.29
C ILE A 124 -9.36 -1.76 -2.18
N LEU A 125 -8.86 -2.06 -3.38
CA LEU A 125 -8.38 -1.09 -4.35
C LEU A 125 -9.28 -1.06 -5.58
N LYS A 126 -9.44 0.13 -6.13
CA LYS A 126 -10.09 0.36 -7.43
C LYS A 126 -9.15 1.14 -8.32
N LYS A 127 -9.06 0.74 -9.59
CA LYS A 127 -8.31 1.51 -10.59
C LYS A 127 -9.10 2.75 -10.99
N GLU A 128 -8.48 3.91 -10.85
CA GLU A 128 -9.02 5.21 -11.25
C GLU A 128 -7.95 5.96 -12.06
N GLY A 129 -8.13 5.98 -13.39
CA GLY A 129 -7.12 6.49 -14.31
C GLY A 129 -5.81 5.72 -14.20
N GLU A 130 -4.72 6.45 -13.93
CA GLU A 130 -3.36 5.91 -13.80
C GLU A 130 -3.06 5.32 -12.41
N TYR A 131 -3.95 5.50 -11.43
CA TYR A 131 -3.70 5.12 -10.04
C TYR A 131 -4.64 4.03 -9.57
N TRP A 132 -4.13 3.20 -8.66
CA TRP A 132 -4.97 2.33 -7.84
C TRP A 132 -5.24 3.08 -6.53
N LYS A 133 -6.51 3.25 -6.20
CA LYS A 133 -6.96 3.92 -4.98
C LYS A 133 -7.54 2.93 -4.00
N ILE A 134 -7.19 3.08 -2.74
CA ILE A 134 -7.84 2.41 -1.61
C ILE A 134 -9.22 3.01 -1.51
N VAL A 135 -10.24 2.15 -1.55
CA VAL A 135 -11.66 2.55 -1.45
C VAL A 135 -12.33 1.98 -0.21
N ARG A 136 -11.74 0.97 0.43
CA ARG A 136 -12.18 0.41 1.72
C ARG A 136 -11.00 -0.16 2.48
N VAL A 137 -11.08 -0.08 3.79
CA VAL A 137 -10.14 -0.69 4.74
C VAL A 137 -10.95 -1.59 5.67
N PHE A 138 -10.42 -2.79 5.93
CA PHE A 138 -10.96 -3.68 6.95
C PHE A 138 -9.83 -4.07 7.89
N GLU A 139 -10.07 -3.98 9.19
CA GLU A 139 -9.14 -4.41 10.21
C GLU A 139 -9.69 -5.63 10.95
N SER A 140 -8.81 -6.57 11.25
CA SER A 140 -9.07 -7.67 12.18
C SER A 140 -8.02 -7.63 13.29
N PRO A 141 -8.43 -7.63 14.57
CA PRO A 141 -7.52 -7.84 15.69
C PRO A 141 -6.91 -9.24 15.68
#